data_AF-A0A150TXA4-F1
#
_entry.id   AF-A0A150TXA4-F1
#
_cell.length_a   1.000
_cell.length_b   1.000
_cell.length_c   1.000
_cell.angle_alpha   90.00
_cell.angle_beta   90.00
_cell.angle_gamma   90.00
#
_symmetry.space_group_name_H-M   'P 1'
#
loop_
_entity.id
_entity.type
_entity.pdbx_description
1 polymer ?
#
loop_
_entity_poly.entity_id
_entity_poly.type
_entity_poly.pdbx_seq_one_letter_code
_entity_poly.pdbx_strand_id
1 'polypeptide(L)'
;MAINYFLVVRNRHQQISPGDVRKLIVSNFRPTVNPTSGFLISEGATVTVGTEGTEMAEEAGATRPGLCVAFQIDKFDQYEPGITRMLQITELILRKFEGDATLSFDFEETLLSRTDGQLAIFEIPEIWTSERKRLFAKLQQR
;
A
#
# COMPACT_ATOMS: atom_id res chain seq x y z
N MET A 1 -16.70 2.93 11.54
CA MET A 1 -16.88 3.04 10.08
C MET A 1 -15.53 2.79 9.48
N ALA A 2 -15.42 1.83 8.57
CA ALA A 2 -14.15 1.54 7.95
C ALA A 2 -13.95 2.39 6.69
N ILE A 3 -12.72 2.83 6.48
CA ILE A 3 -12.27 3.49 5.25
C ILE A 3 -11.22 2.62 4.57
N ASN A 4 -11.12 2.70 3.24
CA ASN A 4 -10.20 1.87 2.49
C ASN A 4 -9.16 2.69 1.75
N TYR A 5 -7.94 2.16 1.75
CA TYR A 5 -6.84 2.64 0.93
C TYR A 5 -6.28 1.49 0.12
N PHE A 6 -5.73 1.81 -1.04
CA PHE A 6 -5.24 0.81 -1.97
C PHE A 6 -3.85 1.21 -2.46
N LEU A 7 -2.89 0.33 -2.23
CA LEU A 7 -1.58 0.41 -2.86
C LEU A 7 -1.58 -0.54 -4.06
N VAL A 8 -1.47 0.02 -5.26
CA VAL A 8 -1.24 -0.75 -6.48
C VAL A 8 0.23 -0.60 -6.86
N VAL A 9 0.89 -1.73 -7.17
CA VAL A 9 2.29 -1.75 -7.64
C VAL A 9 2.36 -2.53 -8.94
N ARG A 10 2.92 -1.91 -9.97
CA ARG A 10 3.09 -2.48 -11.31
C ARG A 10 4.56 -2.47 -11.69
N ASN A 11 5.16 -3.65 -11.74
CA ASN A 11 6.52 -3.81 -12.19
C ASN A 11 6.51 -4.26 -13.67
N ARG A 12 7.17 -3.46 -14.52
CA ARG A 12 7.20 -3.67 -15.98
C ARG A 12 7.98 -4.91 -16.39
N HIS A 13 8.87 -5.42 -15.53
CA HIS A 13 9.78 -6.52 -15.83
C HIS A 13 9.38 -7.84 -15.17
N GLN A 14 8.65 -7.80 -14.05
CA GLN A 14 8.33 -8.98 -13.25
C GLN A 14 6.95 -8.87 -12.60
N GLN A 15 6.18 -9.96 -12.58
CA GLN A 15 4.96 -10.02 -11.79
C GLN A 15 5.31 -10.19 -10.30
N ILE A 16 4.78 -9.30 -9.46
CA ILE A 16 4.96 -9.38 -8.01
C ILE A 16 3.95 -10.38 -7.44
N SER A 17 4.43 -11.41 -6.75
CA SER A 17 3.58 -12.42 -6.12
C SER A 17 2.90 -11.86 -4.86
N PRO A 18 1.56 -11.93 -4.75
CA PRO A 18 0.85 -11.60 -3.50
C PRO A 18 1.35 -12.40 -2.30
N GLY A 19 1.79 -13.65 -2.51
CA GLY A 19 2.32 -14.50 -1.45
C GLY A 19 3.65 -13.99 -0.88
N ASP A 20 4.52 -13.43 -1.72
CA ASP A 20 5.80 -12.88 -1.28
C ASP A 20 5.61 -11.57 -0.50
N VAL A 21 4.66 -10.74 -0.93
CA VAL A 21 4.27 -9.52 -0.23
C VAL A 21 3.64 -9.85 1.13
N ARG A 22 2.76 -10.86 1.20
CA ARG A 22 2.22 -11.33 2.50
C ARG A 22 3.33 -11.79 3.44
N LYS A 23 4.28 -12.61 2.97
CA LYS A 23 5.43 -13.05 3.78
C LYS A 23 6.29 -11.87 4.25
N LEU A 24 6.50 -10.88 3.39
CA LEU A 24 7.21 -9.66 3.73
C LEU A 24 6.52 -8.88 4.86
N ILE A 25 5.20 -8.69 4.78
CA ILE A 25 4.42 -8.01 5.82
C ILE A 25 4.47 -8.81 7.13
N VAL A 26 4.25 -10.12 7.07
CA VAL A 26 4.22 -10.97 8.27
C VAL A 26 5.56 -10.97 9.01
N SER A 27 6.67 -11.05 8.27
CA SER A 27 8.01 -11.07 8.86
C SER A 27 8.42 -9.75 9.51
N ASN A 28 7.91 -8.61 9.05
CA ASN A 28 8.30 -7.28 9.55
C ASN A 28 7.34 -6.72 10.62
N PHE A 29 6.05 -7.02 10.51
CA PHE A 29 5.03 -6.39 11.35
C PHE A 29 4.32 -7.34 12.30
N ARG A 30 4.50 -8.65 12.15
CA ARG A 30 3.88 -9.71 12.98
C ARG A 30 2.36 -9.51 13.20
N PRO A 31 1.57 -9.28 12.13
CA PRO A 31 0.12 -9.16 12.24
C PRO A 31 -0.50 -10.49 12.68
N THR A 32 -1.68 -10.42 13.28
CA THR A 32 -2.52 -11.60 13.50
C THR A 32 -3.12 -12.02 12.16
N VAL A 33 -2.92 -13.27 11.77
CA VAL A 33 -3.50 -13.80 10.53
C VAL A 33 -4.86 -14.42 10.84
N ASN A 34 -5.93 -13.92 10.21
CA ASN A 34 -7.22 -14.57 10.29
C ASN A 34 -7.15 -15.91 9.54
N PRO A 35 -7.41 -17.06 10.19
CA PRO A 35 -7.23 -18.37 9.57
C PRO A 35 -8.27 -18.66 8.47
N THR A 36 -9.41 -17.99 8.49
CA THR A 36 -10.52 -18.22 7.55
C THR A 36 -10.41 -17.35 6.31
N SER A 37 -10.19 -16.04 6.48
CA SER A 37 -10.11 -15.09 5.36
C SER A 37 -8.67 -14.85 4.88
N GLY A 38 -7.68 -15.26 5.67
CA GLY A 38 -6.28 -14.95 5.43
C GLY A 38 -5.93 -13.47 5.63
N PHE A 39 -6.83 -12.64 6.18
CA PHE A 39 -6.55 -11.22 6.42
C PHE A 39 -5.41 -11.04 7.43
N LEU A 40 -4.60 -10.00 7.22
CA LEU A 40 -3.52 -9.62 8.12
C LEU A 40 -4.03 -8.48 9.00
N ILE A 41 -4.32 -8.77 10.26
CA ILE A 41 -4.83 -7.81 11.23
C ILE A 41 -3.61 -7.21 11.95
N SER A 42 -3.32 -5.95 11.63
CA SER A 42 -2.28 -5.14 12.27
C SER A 42 -2.91 -4.10 13.20
N GLU A 43 -2.09 -3.44 14.00
CA GLU A 43 -2.50 -2.31 14.83
C GLU A 43 -3.20 -1.24 13.99
N GLY A 44 -4.52 -1.13 14.18
CA GLY A 44 -5.40 -0.20 13.50
C GLY A 44 -5.65 -0.40 12.01
N ALA A 45 -5.12 -1.46 11.39
CA ALA A 45 -5.31 -1.73 9.97
C ALA A 45 -5.52 -3.22 9.69
N THR A 46 -6.58 -3.56 8.96
CA THR A 46 -6.74 -4.88 8.34
C THR A 46 -6.20 -4.82 6.92
N VAL A 47 -5.29 -5.73 6.58
CA VAL A 47 -4.58 -5.72 5.30
C VAL A 47 -4.91 -6.97 4.49
N THR A 48 -5.28 -6.74 3.23
CA THR A 48 -5.51 -7.76 2.23
C THR A 48 -4.54 -7.56 1.08
N VAL A 49 -3.92 -8.65 0.63
CA VAL A 49 -2.95 -8.63 -0.47
C VAL A 49 -3.47 -9.57 -1.55
N GLY A 50 -3.58 -9.06 -2.77
CA GLY A 50 -4.08 -9.80 -3.92
C GLY A 50 -3.49 -9.28 -5.23
N THR A 51 -3.96 -9.86 -6.32
CA THR A 51 -3.71 -9.34 -7.67
C THR A 51 -4.74 -8.26 -7.97
N GLU A 52 -4.30 -7.20 -8.63
CA GLU A 52 -5.19 -6.18 -9.18
C GLU A 52 -6.23 -6.81 -10.13
N GLY A 53 -7.44 -6.26 -10.16
CA GLY A 53 -8.45 -6.70 -11.13
C GLY A 53 -8.02 -6.38 -12.57
N THR A 54 -8.22 -7.31 -13.50
CA THR A 54 -7.79 -7.15 -14.89
C THR A 54 -8.40 -5.90 -15.55
N GLU A 55 -9.67 -5.63 -15.30
CA GLU A 55 -10.38 -4.44 -15.82
C GLU A 55 -9.72 -3.12 -15.36
N MET A 56 -9.45 -2.99 -14.06
CA MET A 56 -8.76 -1.82 -13.51
C MET A 56 -7.34 -1.65 -14.08
N ALA A 57 -6.65 -2.76 -14.33
CA ALA A 57 -5.33 -2.74 -14.95
C ALA A 57 -5.40 -2.25 -16.41
N GLU A 58 -6.37 -2.73 -17.18
CA GLU A 58 -6.59 -2.33 -18.57
C GLU A 58 -6.99 -0.85 -18.70
N GLU A 59 -7.89 -0.36 -17.84
CA GLU A 59 -8.27 1.06 -17.77
C GLU A 59 -7.06 1.97 -17.46
N ALA A 60 -6.12 1.48 -16.64
CA ALA A 60 -4.87 2.17 -16.36
C ALA A 60 -3.81 2.02 -17.46
N GLY A 61 -4.14 1.39 -18.60
CA GLY A 61 -3.23 1.16 -19.71
C GLY A 61 -2.15 0.11 -19.44
N ALA A 62 -2.31 -0.71 -18.40
CA ALA A 62 -1.36 -1.75 -18.05
C ALA A 62 -1.60 -3.02 -18.89
N THR A 63 -0.52 -3.60 -19.40
CA THR A 63 -0.57 -4.86 -20.16
C THR A 63 -0.70 -6.10 -19.29
N ARG A 64 -0.56 -5.95 -17.97
CA ARG A 64 -0.65 -7.01 -16.96
C ARG A 64 -1.19 -6.46 -15.65
N PRO A 65 -1.97 -7.25 -14.89
CA PRO A 65 -2.41 -6.86 -13.56
C PRO A 65 -1.24 -6.65 -12.59
N GLY A 66 -1.32 -5.57 -11.80
CA GLY A 66 -0.40 -5.31 -10.71
C GLY A 66 -0.64 -6.17 -9.47
N LEU A 67 0.20 -5.92 -8.46
CA LEU A 67 -0.08 -6.24 -7.07
C LEU A 67 -1.07 -5.20 -6.52
N CYS A 68 -2.07 -5.64 -5.76
CA CYS A 68 -2.93 -4.76 -4.98
C CYS A 68 -2.84 -5.10 -3.48
N VAL A 69 -2.62 -4.08 -2.66
CA VAL A 69 -2.69 -4.17 -1.20
C VAL A 69 -3.78 -3.23 -0.71
N ALA A 70 -4.85 -3.80 -0.18
CA ALA A 70 -5.95 -3.06 0.41
C ALA A 70 -5.74 -2.91 1.92
N PHE A 71 -5.93 -1.70 2.42
CA PHE A 71 -5.88 -1.36 3.84
C PHE A 71 -7.26 -0.90 4.27
N GLN A 72 -7.85 -1.61 5.23
CA GLN A 72 -9.10 -1.21 5.86
C GLN A 72 -8.80 -0.69 7.27
N ILE A 73 -9.14 0.57 7.52
CA ILE A 73 -8.84 1.28 8.77
C ILE A 73 -10.13 1.71 9.43
N ASP A 74 -10.27 1.51 10.74
CA ASP A 74 -11.41 2.06 11.48
C ASP A 74 -11.19 3.56 11.72
N LYS A 75 -12.07 4.38 11.15
CA LYS A 75 -12.02 5.84 11.24
C LYS A 75 -12.20 6.37 12.67
N PHE A 76 -12.92 5.66 13.54
CA PHE A 76 -13.31 6.22 14.84
C PHE A 76 -12.33 5.88 15.95
N ASP A 77 -11.87 4.62 16.00
CA ASP A 77 -11.11 4.13 17.15
C ASP A 77 -9.62 3.95 16.86
N GLN A 78 -9.24 3.78 15.60
CA GLN A 78 -7.91 3.30 15.22
C GLN A 78 -7.31 4.04 14.02
N TYR A 79 -7.82 5.24 13.70
CA TYR A 79 -7.42 5.98 12.51
C TYR A 79 -5.91 6.29 12.49
N GLU A 80 -5.41 7.00 13.49
CA GLU A 80 -3.99 7.39 13.58
C GLU A 80 -2.99 6.21 13.55
N PRO A 81 -3.17 5.15 14.38
CA PRO A 81 -2.29 3.98 14.30
C PRO A 81 -2.46 3.24 12.97
N GLY A 82 -3.68 3.15 12.43
CA GLY A 82 -3.97 2.50 11.16
C GLY A 82 -3.28 3.18 9.97
N ILE A 83 -3.38 4.51 9.87
CA ILE A 83 -2.70 5.29 8.82
C ILE A 83 -1.20 5.13 8.93
N THR A 84 -0.65 5.20 10.15
CA THR A 84 0.78 5.01 10.39
C THR A 84 1.24 3.62 9.94
N ARG A 85 0.48 2.58 10.27
CA ARG A 85 0.78 1.20 9.86
C ARG A 85 0.69 1.01 8.35
N MET A 86 -0.34 1.56 7.71
CA MET A 86 -0.49 1.54 6.26
C MET A 86 0.73 2.16 5.57
N LEU A 87 1.18 3.33 6.03
CA LEU A 87 2.31 4.03 5.44
C LEU A 87 3.64 3.29 5.65
N GLN A 88 3.84 2.67 6.82
CA GLN A 88 5.00 1.80 7.08
C GLN A 88 5.02 0.57 6.16
N ILE A 89 3.86 -0.09 5.97
CA ILE A 89 3.75 -1.22 5.04
C ILE A 89 4.01 -0.77 3.61
N THR A 90 3.45 0.37 3.22
CA THR A 90 3.65 0.95 1.90
C THR A 90 5.12 1.25 1.64
N GLU A 91 5.80 1.94 2.56
CA GLU A 91 7.25 2.19 2.48
C GLU A 91 8.06 0.91 2.30
N LEU A 92 7.75 -0.13 3.09
CA LEU A 92 8.44 -1.41 3.04
C LEU A 92 8.29 -2.08 1.66
N ILE A 93 7.08 -2.08 1.12
CA ILE A 93 6.78 -2.63 -0.20
C ILE A 93 7.53 -1.86 -1.28
N LEU A 94 7.49 -0.52 -1.26
CA LEU A 94 8.18 0.31 -2.25
C LEU A 94 9.70 0.16 -2.17
N ARG A 95 10.27 -0.09 -0.99
CA ARG A 95 11.70 -0.39 -0.87
C ARG A 95 12.10 -1.75 -1.43
N LYS A 96 11.22 -2.74 -1.30
CA LYS A 96 11.50 -4.12 -1.68
C LYS A 96 11.24 -4.39 -3.16
N PHE A 97 10.20 -3.78 -3.72
CA PHE A 97 9.76 -4.02 -5.08
C PHE A 97 9.91 -2.76 -5.91
N GLU A 98 10.60 -2.90 -7.04
CA GLU A 98 10.66 -1.87 -8.07
C GLU A 98 9.36 -1.85 -8.87
N GLY A 99 9.12 -0.74 -9.58
CA GLY A 99 7.93 -0.56 -10.42
C GLY A 99 7.14 0.70 -10.07
N ASP A 100 6.23 1.05 -10.96
CA ASP A 100 5.31 2.15 -10.76
C ASP A 100 4.33 1.78 -9.63
N ALA A 101 3.94 2.74 -8.82
CA ALA A 101 3.04 2.50 -7.69
C ALA A 101 2.15 3.68 -7.40
N THR A 102 0.95 3.42 -6.90
CA THR A 102 0.00 4.44 -6.47
C THR A 102 -0.63 4.01 -5.15
N LEU A 103 -0.58 4.86 -4.13
CA LEU A 103 -1.43 4.73 -2.94
C LEU A 103 -2.60 5.70 -3.08
N SER A 104 -3.82 5.20 -2.99
CA SER A 104 -5.04 6.01 -3.08
C SER A 104 -6.03 5.71 -1.97
N PHE A 105 -6.87 6.69 -1.65
CA PHE A 105 -8.07 6.54 -0.84
C PHE A 105 -9.25 6.19 -1.75
N ASP A 106 -9.88 5.04 -1.50
CA ASP A 106 -11.01 4.51 -2.29
C ASP A 106 -10.84 4.58 -3.82
N PHE A 107 -9.59 4.47 -4.32
CA PHE A 107 -9.20 4.65 -5.72
C PHE A 107 -9.43 6.04 -6.34
N GLU A 108 -9.90 7.02 -5.55
CA GLU A 108 -10.26 8.35 -6.05
C GLU A 108 -9.14 9.38 -5.78
N GLU A 109 -8.70 9.49 -4.53
CA GLU A 109 -7.70 10.49 -4.13
C GLU A 109 -6.33 9.84 -4.02
N THR A 110 -5.35 10.32 -4.79
CA THR A 110 -3.97 9.80 -4.73
C THR A 110 -3.21 10.46 -3.58
N LEU A 111 -2.66 9.63 -2.69
CA LEU A 111 -1.85 10.06 -1.55
C LEU A 111 -0.37 10.14 -1.93
N LEU A 112 0.11 9.15 -2.68
CA LEU A 112 1.48 9.12 -3.22
C LEU A 112 1.49 8.33 -4.53
N SER A 113 2.41 8.68 -5.40
CA SER A 113 2.72 7.92 -6.60
C SER A 113 4.22 7.76 -6.78
N ARG A 114 4.62 6.63 -7.34
CA ARG A 114 5.96 6.40 -7.85
C ARG A 114 5.86 6.10 -9.34
N THR A 115 6.52 6.89 -10.16
CA THR A 115 6.54 6.70 -11.61
C THR A 115 7.97 6.81 -12.11
N ASP A 116 8.44 5.82 -12.85
CA ASP A 116 9.80 5.77 -13.41
C ASP A 116 10.89 6.07 -12.33
N GLY A 117 10.69 5.50 -11.14
CA GLY A 117 11.60 5.64 -9.98
C GLY A 117 11.38 6.89 -9.13
N GLN A 118 10.69 7.91 -9.64
CA GLN A 118 10.45 9.16 -8.91
C GLN A 118 9.22 9.05 -8.02
N LEU A 119 9.37 9.40 -6.73
CA LEU A 119 8.28 9.40 -5.75
C LEU A 119 7.70 10.80 -5.57
N ALA A 120 6.42 10.96 -5.89
CA ALA A 120 5.61 12.13 -5.58
C ALA A 120 4.70 11.86 -4.38
N ILE A 121 4.60 12.84 -3.47
CA ILE A 121 3.68 12.82 -2.34
C ILE A 121 2.68 13.97 -2.55
N PHE A 122 1.39 13.67 -2.45
CA PHE A 122 0.32 14.65 -2.60
C PHE A 122 -0.12 15.10 -1.22
N GLU A 123 0.00 16.41 -0.96
CA GLU A 123 -0.19 17.01 0.38
C GLU A 123 -1.65 16.99 0.83
N ILE A 124 -2.04 15.89 1.47
CA ILE A 124 -3.29 15.74 2.24
C ILE A 124 -2.97 15.98 3.73
N PRO A 125 -3.43 17.09 4.33
CA PRO A 125 -3.00 17.53 5.67
C PRO A 125 -3.24 16.49 6.78
N GLU A 126 -4.34 15.75 6.71
CA GLU A 126 -4.70 14.74 7.73
C GLU A 126 -3.82 13.48 7.66
N ILE A 127 -3.22 13.22 6.50
CA ILE A 127 -2.38 12.04 6.27
C ILE A 127 -0.92 12.37 6.58
N TRP A 128 -0.41 13.51 6.12
CA TRP A 128 1.03 13.74 6.07
C TRP A 128 1.59 14.62 7.18
N THR A 129 1.86 13.99 8.33
CA THR A 129 2.71 14.59 9.37
C THR A 129 4.18 14.55 8.97
N SER A 130 5.02 15.38 9.61
CA SER A 130 6.47 15.36 9.38
C SER A 130 7.10 13.99 9.65
N GLU A 131 6.58 13.24 10.63
CA GLU A 131 7.05 11.89 10.95
C GLU A 131 6.73 10.90 9.82
N ARG A 132 5.49 10.93 9.31
CA ARG A 132 5.06 10.07 8.20
C ARG A 132 5.84 10.36 6.92
N LYS A 133 6.13 11.64 6.62
CA LYS A 133 6.98 12.01 5.48
C LYS A 133 8.41 11.46 5.60
N ARG A 134 8.97 11.39 6.82
CA ARG A 134 10.33 10.85 7.04
C ARG A 134 10.45 9.38 6.67
N LEU A 135 9.37 8.60 6.70
CA LEU A 135 9.37 7.21 6.23
C LEU A 135 9.83 7.15 4.76
N PHE A 136 9.36 8.07 3.93
CA PHE A 136 9.58 8.06 2.49
C PHE A 136 10.83 8.85 2.03
N ALA A 137 11.49 9.58 2.93
CA ALA A 137 12.63 10.44 2.58
C ALA A 137 13.78 9.67 1.88
N LYS A 138 14.00 8.40 2.24
CA LYS A 138 15.03 7.54 1.61
C LYS A 138 14.64 7.03 0.22
N LEU A 139 13.35 7.02 -0.10
CA LEU A 139 12.83 6.61 -1.41
C LEU A 139 12.92 7.74 -2.43
N GLN A 140 12.98 9.00 -1.99
CA GLN A 140 13.08 10.19 -2.87
C GLN A 140 14.51 10.47 -3.37
N GLN A 141 15.51 9.73 -2.89
CA GLN A 141 16.94 9.94 -3.20
C GLN A 141 17.51 8.94 -4.22
N ARG A 142 16.66 8.14 -4.85
CA ARG A 142 17.03 7.13 -5.86
C ARG A 142 16.69 7.62 -7.25
#